data_AF-A0A2W0AJM2-F1
#
_entry.id   AF-A0A2W0AJM2-F1
#
_cell.length_a   1.000
_cell.length_b   1.000
_cell.length_c   1.000
_cell.angle_alpha   90.00
_cell.angle_beta   90.00
_cell.angle_gamma   90.00
#
_symmetry.space_group_name_H-M   'P 1'
#
loop_
_entity.id
_entity.type
_entity.pdbx_description
1 polymer ?
#
loop_
_entity_poly.entity_id
_entity_poly.type
_entity_poly.pdbx_seq_one_letter_code
_entity_poly.pdbx_strand_id
1 'polypeptide(L)'
;MPATVTKRAQRKSARKPKFQADLAPVEDRIVRSLKEELQLSSNSDFMAEAVALFRWAVAERKRGHKIVSESTTGEREVLVLPRLERVAPEAVLPYVNITWNEKELENLMTLALAEPAQPTEALVRAMRG
;
A
#
# COMPACT_ATOMS: atom_id res chain seq x y z
N MET A 1 38.04 1.65 52.19
CA MET A 1 36.72 2.03 51.63
C MET A 1 36.95 2.56 50.21
N PRO A 2 36.82 1.76 49.15
CA PRO A 2 36.96 2.29 47.79
C PRO A 2 35.58 2.73 47.26
N ALA A 3 35.49 3.98 46.80
CA ALA A 3 34.33 4.53 46.15
C ALA A 3 34.19 3.96 44.73
N THR A 4 33.08 3.28 44.46
CA THR A 4 32.70 2.79 43.14
C THR A 4 32.21 3.97 42.29
N VAL A 5 33.02 4.38 41.31
CA VAL A 5 32.61 5.32 40.27
C VAL A 5 31.74 4.57 39.26
N THR A 6 30.44 4.76 39.33
CA THR A 6 29.48 4.23 38.36
C THR A 6 29.62 4.98 37.03
N LYS A 7 30.29 4.36 36.05
CA LYS A 7 30.35 4.84 34.66
C LYS A 7 28.93 4.78 34.08
N ARG A 8 28.24 5.93 34.00
CA ARG A 8 26.98 6.06 33.24
C ARG A 8 27.26 5.69 31.78
N ALA A 9 26.75 4.55 31.33
CA ALA A 9 26.76 4.17 29.93
C ALA A 9 25.92 5.20 29.15
N GLN A 10 26.61 6.10 28.43
CA GLN A 10 25.97 6.95 27.42
C GLN A 10 25.37 6.04 26.35
N ARG A 11 24.04 5.92 26.33
CA ARG A 11 23.31 5.32 25.22
C ARG A 11 23.68 6.13 23.97
N LYS A 12 24.44 5.54 23.05
CA LYS A 12 24.69 6.12 21.73
C LYS A 12 23.32 6.35 21.10
N SER A 13 22.93 7.61 20.92
CA SER A 13 21.68 7.96 20.23
C SER A 13 21.71 7.28 18.86
N ALA A 14 20.70 6.45 18.57
CA ALA A 14 20.57 5.84 17.25
C ALA A 14 20.66 6.93 16.18
N ARG A 15 21.58 6.77 15.21
CA ARG A 15 21.78 7.76 14.15
C ARG A 15 20.48 7.87 13.35
N LYS A 16 19.86 9.04 13.37
CA LYS A 16 18.67 9.30 12.55
C LYS A 16 19.08 9.30 11.06
N PRO A 17 18.41 8.52 10.19
CA PRO A 17 18.69 8.55 8.76
C PRO A 17 18.41 9.97 8.22
N LYS A 18 19.29 10.46 7.36
CA LYS A 18 19.10 11.75 6.68
C LYS A 18 18.32 11.49 5.39
N PHE A 19 17.21 12.19 5.22
CA PHE A 19 16.41 12.19 4.01
C PHE A 19 16.55 13.54 3.33
N GLN A 20 16.83 13.53 2.03
CA GLN A 20 16.90 14.73 1.20
C GLN A 20 16.05 14.48 -0.04
N ALA A 21 15.20 15.45 -0.36
CA ALA A 21 14.38 15.44 -1.55
C ALA A 21 14.38 16.85 -2.14
N ASP A 22 14.55 16.93 -3.45
CA ASP A 22 14.44 18.18 -4.18
C ASP A 22 12.96 18.43 -4.46
N LEU A 23 12.45 19.55 -3.97
CA LEU A 23 11.07 19.98 -4.12
C LEU A 23 11.03 21.15 -5.10
N ALA A 24 10.07 21.12 -6.02
CA ALA A 24 9.77 22.29 -6.83
C ALA A 24 9.27 23.44 -5.92
N PRO A 25 9.42 24.72 -6.32
CA PRO A 25 8.99 25.85 -5.50
C PRO A 25 7.50 25.81 -5.10
N VAL A 26 6.65 25.20 -5.93
CA VAL A 26 5.22 25.03 -5.63
C VAL A 26 5.02 24.00 -4.53
N GLU A 27 5.75 22.89 -4.58
CA GLU A 27 5.69 21.81 -3.59
C GLU A 27 6.23 22.27 -2.24
N ASP A 28 7.31 23.07 -2.21
CA ASP A 28 7.84 23.66 -0.98
C ASP A 28 6.79 24.55 -0.28
N ARG A 29 6.02 25.34 -1.04
CA ARG A 29 4.94 26.16 -0.47
C ARG A 29 3.83 25.32 0.13
N ILE A 30 3.46 24.21 -0.52
CA ILE A 30 2.46 23.28 0.00
C ILE A 30 2.94 22.68 1.32
N VAL A 31 4.19 22.21 1.39
CA VAL A 31 4.77 21.65 2.62
C VAL A 31 4.77 22.68 3.75
N ARG A 32 5.09 23.95 3.46
CA ARG A 32 5.04 25.02 4.46
C ARG A 32 3.62 25.26 4.98
N SER A 33 2.63 25.36 4.10
CA SER A 33 1.21 25.51 4.49
C SER A 33 0.77 24.36 5.38
N LEU A 34 1.04 23.12 4.96
CA LEU A 34 0.67 21.93 5.73
C LEU A 34 1.37 21.88 7.09
N LYS A 35 2.63 22.30 7.18
CA LYS A 35 3.32 22.41 8.47
C LYS A 35 2.67 23.43 9.39
N GLU A 36 2.24 24.57 8.87
CA GLU A 36 1.55 25.60 9.66
C GLU A 36 0.18 25.08 10.14
N GLU A 37 -0.60 24.45 9.26
CA GLU A 37 -1.89 23.84 9.57
C GLU A 37 -1.77 22.74 10.65
N LEU A 38 -0.74 21.90 10.55
CA LEU A 38 -0.45 20.83 11.51
C LEU A 38 0.33 21.31 12.74
N GLN A 39 0.68 22.60 12.83
CA GLN A 39 1.48 23.20 13.91
C GLN A 39 2.85 22.54 14.12
N LEU A 40 3.50 22.12 13.02
CA LEU A 40 4.78 21.44 13.03
C LEU A 40 5.95 22.40 12.76
N SER A 41 6.91 22.41 13.68
CA SER A 41 8.05 23.35 13.64
C SER A 41 9.17 22.90 12.69
N SER A 42 9.34 21.60 12.42
CA SER A 42 10.44 21.08 11.62
C SER A 42 9.98 20.19 10.45
N ASN A 43 10.77 20.17 9.37
CA ASN A 43 10.52 19.28 8.23
C ASN A 43 10.71 17.81 8.65
N SER A 44 11.57 17.54 9.63
CA SER A 44 11.76 16.19 10.15
C SER A 44 10.52 15.69 10.88
N ASP A 45 9.85 16.54 11.66
CA ASP A 45 8.61 16.17 12.35
C ASP A 45 7.47 15.99 11.36
N PHE A 46 7.36 16.87 10.37
CA PHE A 46 6.41 16.71 9.25
C PHE A 46 6.58 15.37 8.54
N MET A 47 7.81 15.00 8.19
CA MET A 47 8.08 13.71 7.55
C MET A 47 7.82 12.53 8.49
N ALA A 48 8.09 12.65 9.78
CA ALA A 48 7.82 11.60 10.75
C ALA A 48 6.30 11.33 10.90
N GLU A 49 5.50 12.39 10.99
CA GLU A 49 4.03 12.30 11.03
C GLU A 49 3.46 11.72 9.73
N ALA A 50 3.93 12.18 8.57
CA ALA A 50 3.52 11.64 7.28
C ALA A 50 3.83 10.14 7.16
N VAL A 51 5.04 9.70 7.56
CA VAL A 51 5.43 8.29 7.56
C VAL A 51 4.58 7.47 8.54
N ALA A 52 4.29 8.01 9.73
CA ALA A 52 3.42 7.35 10.70
C ALA A 52 2.00 7.15 10.14
N LEU A 53 1.45 8.19 9.51
CA LEU A 53 0.14 8.14 8.85
C LEU A 53 0.11 7.11 7.72
N PHE A 54 1.12 7.08 6.85
CA PHE A 54 1.21 6.07 5.79
C PHE A 54 1.33 4.66 6.35
N ARG A 55 2.14 4.46 7.39
CA ARG A 55 2.28 3.15 8.05
C ARG A 55 0.95 2.68 8.65
N TRP A 56 0.23 3.56 9.32
CA TRP A 56 -1.10 3.26 9.85
C TRP A 56 -2.08 2.90 8.72
N ALA A 57 -2.15 3.72 7.68
CA ALA A 57 -3.07 3.51 6.57
C ALA A 57 -2.82 2.17 5.84
N VAL A 58 -1.54 1.82 5.62
CA VAL A 58 -1.16 0.51 5.07
C VAL A 58 -1.58 -0.63 5.99
N ALA A 59 -1.38 -0.50 7.31
CA ALA A 59 -1.76 -1.53 8.28
C ALA A 59 -3.28 -1.76 8.32
N GLU A 60 -4.08 -0.68 8.30
CA GLU A 60 -5.54 -0.76 8.26
C GLU A 60 -6.03 -1.42 6.97
N ARG A 61 -5.42 -1.08 5.83
CA ARG A 61 -5.78 -1.69 4.54
C ARG A 61 -5.36 -3.15 4.43
N LYS A 62 -4.22 -3.54 5.00
CA LYS A 62 -3.84 -4.96 5.12
C LYS A 62 -4.83 -5.78 5.96
N ARG A 63 -5.52 -5.15 6.92
CA ARG A 63 -6.61 -5.77 7.71
C ARG A 63 -7.95 -5.81 6.97
N GLY A 64 -8.03 -5.26 5.77
CA GLY A 64 -9.27 -5.18 4.98
C GLY A 64 -10.19 -4.02 5.37
N HIS A 65 -9.73 -3.07 6.20
CA HIS A 65 -10.54 -1.91 6.59
C HIS A 65 -10.58 -0.83 5.49
N LYS A 66 -11.67 -0.07 5.41
CA LYS A 66 -11.79 1.09 4.52
C LYS A 66 -11.47 2.36 5.31
N ILE A 67 -10.63 3.22 4.75
CA ILE A 67 -10.29 4.52 5.33
C ILE A 67 -11.24 5.55 4.71
N VAL A 68 -11.89 6.35 5.56
CA VAL A 68 -12.83 7.39 5.15
C VAL A 68 -12.42 8.72 5.79
N SER A 69 -12.57 9.81 5.05
CA SER A 69 -12.61 11.15 5.62
C SER A 69 -14.06 11.51 5.92
N GLU A 70 -14.30 12.02 7.13
CA GLU A 70 -15.61 12.52 7.55
C GLU A 70 -15.53 14.04 7.68
N SER A 71 -16.40 14.76 6.97
CA SER A 71 -16.50 16.21 7.07
C SER A 71 -17.23 16.60 8.36
N THR A 72 -17.16 17.88 8.73
CA THR A 72 -17.94 18.44 9.85
C THR A 72 -19.45 18.41 9.60
N THR A 73 -19.88 18.25 8.35
CA THR A 73 -21.28 18.09 7.94
C THR A 73 -21.74 16.62 7.92
N GLY A 74 -20.83 15.67 8.20
CA GLY A 74 -21.10 14.24 8.24
C GLY A 74 -21.00 13.53 6.88
N GLU A 75 -20.52 14.22 5.84
CA GLU A 75 -20.24 13.60 4.55
C GLU A 75 -19.03 12.69 4.68
N ARG A 76 -19.16 11.44 4.20
CA ARG A 76 -18.11 10.43 4.26
C ARG A 76 -17.60 10.14 2.87
N GLU A 77 -16.33 10.44 2.64
CA GLU A 77 -15.64 10.13 1.39
C GLU A 77 -14.62 9.02 1.63
N VAL A 78 -14.67 7.98 0.80
CA VAL A 78 -13.70 6.88 0.88
C VAL A 78 -12.40 7.36 0.26
N LEU A 79 -11.32 7.36 1.05
CA LEU A 79 -10.00 7.75 0.58
C LEU A 79 -9.39 6.61 -0.25
N VAL A 80 -9.50 6.72 -1.57
CA VAL A 80 -8.89 5.78 -2.52
C VAL A 80 -7.51 6.29 -2.90
N LEU A 81 -6.47 5.66 -2.33
CA LEU A 81 -5.08 5.93 -2.67
C LEU A 81 -4.53 4.73 -3.47
N PRO A 82 -4.47 4.78 -4.82
CA PRO A 82 -4.09 3.63 -5.65
C PRO A 82 -2.73 3.02 -5.26
N ARG A 83 -1.79 3.86 -4.81
CA ARG A 83 -0.47 3.40 -4.33
C ARG A 83 -0.57 2.60 -3.04
N LEU A 84 -1.50 2.95 -2.16
CA LEU A 84 -1.72 2.26 -0.89
C LEU A 84 -2.46 0.92 -1.10
N GLU A 85 -3.37 0.86 -2.08
CA GLU A 85 -4.02 -0.39 -2.49
C GLU A 85 -3.03 -1.39 -3.10
N ARG A 86 -2.05 -0.90 -3.88
CA ARG A 86 -1.01 -1.75 -4.49
C ARG A 86 -0.04 -2.38 -3.50
N VAL A 87 0.19 -1.75 -2.35
CA VAL A 87 1.08 -2.28 -1.28
C VAL A 87 0.30 -3.20 -0.33
N ALA A 88 -1.04 -3.17 -0.40
CA ALA A 88 -1.94 -3.99 0.38
C ALA A 88 -2.54 -5.17 -0.41
N PRO A 89 -1.69 -6.03 -1.01
CA PRO A 89 -2.02 -7.44 -0.98
C PRO A 89 -0.90 -8.24 -0.28
N GLU A 90 -1.11 -8.50 1.01
CA GLU A 90 -0.87 -9.85 1.55
C GLU A 90 -2.12 -10.73 1.31
N ALA A 91 -2.99 -10.36 0.36
CA ALA A 91 -3.93 -11.31 -0.17
C ALA A 91 -3.08 -12.43 -0.76
N VAL A 92 -3.08 -13.58 -0.09
CA VAL A 92 -2.80 -14.85 -0.75
C VAL A 92 -3.70 -14.82 -1.97
N LEU A 93 -3.12 -14.57 -3.15
CA LEU A 93 -3.82 -14.76 -4.41
C LEU A 93 -4.51 -16.11 -4.28
N PRO A 94 -5.80 -16.24 -4.62
CA PRO A 94 -6.46 -17.54 -4.55
C PRO A 94 -5.60 -18.52 -5.34
N TYR A 95 -4.83 -19.33 -4.63
CA TYR A 95 -3.98 -20.34 -5.23
C TYR A 95 -4.93 -21.46 -5.57
N VAL A 96 -5.37 -21.47 -6.82
CA VAL A 96 -6.16 -22.57 -7.32
C VAL A 96 -5.18 -23.71 -7.56
N ASN A 97 -5.08 -24.61 -6.58
CA ASN A 97 -4.44 -25.89 -6.82
C ASN A 97 -5.42 -26.73 -7.64
N ILE A 98 -5.24 -26.76 -8.96
CA ILE A 98 -6.04 -27.64 -9.82
C ILE A 98 -5.41 -29.04 -9.73
N THR A 99 -5.99 -29.90 -8.91
CA THR A 99 -5.67 -31.33 -8.92
C THR A 99 -6.39 -31.98 -10.09
N TRP A 100 -5.69 -32.07 -11.22
CA TRP A 100 -6.19 -32.73 -12.42
C TRP A 100 -6.23 -34.24 -12.23
N ASN A 101 -7.33 -34.88 -12.64
CA ASN A 101 -7.34 -36.33 -12.85
C ASN A 101 -6.85 -36.68 -14.27
N GLU A 102 -6.48 -37.95 -14.50
CA GLU A 102 -5.95 -38.41 -15.80
C GLU A 102 -6.91 -38.09 -16.96
N LYS A 103 -8.21 -38.29 -16.75
CA LYS A 103 -9.25 -38.02 -17.76
C LYS A 103 -9.36 -36.54 -18.12
N GLU A 104 -9.22 -35.63 -17.16
CA GLU A 104 -9.23 -34.19 -17.40
C GLU A 104 -7.98 -33.75 -18.16
N LEU A 105 -6.83 -34.37 -17.88
CA LEU A 105 -5.56 -34.13 -18.57
C LEU A 105 -5.63 -34.61 -20.04
N GLU A 106 -6.23 -35.77 -20.26
CA GLU A 106 -6.52 -36.30 -21.61
C GLU A 106 -7.50 -35.41 -22.37
N ASN A 107 -8.57 -34.93 -21.72
CA ASN A 107 -9.53 -34.01 -22.33
C ASN A 107 -8.86 -32.68 -22.71
N LEU A 108 -7.98 -32.15 -21.84
CA LEU A 108 -7.22 -30.94 -22.13
C LEU A 108 -6.27 -31.14 -23.31
N MET A 109 -5.56 -32.27 -23.38
CA MET A 109 -4.73 -32.61 -24.54
C MET A 109 -5.57 -32.70 -25.82
N THR A 110 -6.73 -33.35 -25.75
CA THR A 110 -7.65 -33.48 -26.87
C THR A 110 -8.12 -32.10 -27.35
N LEU A 111 -8.45 -31.19 -26.43
CA LEU A 111 -8.84 -29.82 -26.75
C LEU A 111 -7.69 -28.99 -27.31
N ALA A 112 -6.45 -29.18 -26.83
CA ALA A 112 -5.27 -28.46 -27.31
C ALA A 112 -4.84 -28.88 -28.72
N LEU A 113 -5.10 -30.14 -29.08
CA LEU A 113 -4.82 -30.69 -30.41
C LEU A 113 -5.97 -30.46 -31.41
N ALA A 114 -7.17 -30.14 -30.94
CA ALA A 114 -8.30 -29.85 -31.79
C ALA A 114 -8.16 -28.47 -32.48
N GLU A 115 -8.76 -28.34 -33.67
CA GLU A 115 -8.88 -27.02 -34.28
C GLU A 115 -9.78 -26.11 -33.42
N PRO A 116 -9.42 -24.83 -33.24
CA PRO A 116 -10.21 -23.91 -32.45
C PRO A 116 -11.60 -23.79 -33.06
N ALA A 117 -12.63 -24.04 -32.25
CA ALA A 117 -14.01 -23.84 -32.69
C ALA A 117 -14.21 -22.37 -33.08
N GLN A 118 -14.95 -22.13 -34.17
CA GLN A 118 -15.31 -20.77 -34.53
C GLN A 118 -16.16 -20.15 -33.40
N PRO A 119 -15.84 -18.92 -32.98
CA PRO A 119 -16.56 -18.27 -31.91
C PRO A 119 -18.01 -18.09 -32.30
N THR A 120 -18.91 -18.41 -31.38
CA THR A 120 -20.36 -18.28 -31.61
C THR A 120 -20.74 -16.81 -31.79
N GLU A 121 -21.78 -16.53 -32.57
CA GLU A 121 -22.26 -15.15 -32.78
C GLU A 121 -22.60 -14.44 -31.47
N ALA A 122 -23.10 -15.19 -30.47
CA ALA A 122 -23.36 -14.67 -29.14
C ALA A 122 -22.08 -14.17 -28.44
N LEU A 123 -20.98 -14.93 -28.54
CA LEU A 123 -19.68 -14.53 -28.00
C LEU A 123 -19.09 -13.35 -28.78
N VAL A 124 -19.21 -13.34 -30.11
CA VAL A 124 -18.76 -12.23 -30.95
C VAL A 124 -19.50 -10.93 -30.60
N ARG A 125 -20.80 -11.00 -30.35
CA ARG A 125 -21.61 -9.84 -29.94
C ARG A 125 -21.20 -9.35 -28.54
N ALA A 126 -21.03 -10.25 -27.57
CA ALA A 126 -20.59 -9.89 -26.22
C ALA A 126 -19.19 -9.25 -26.17
N MET A 127 -18.28 -9.69 -27.04
CA MET A 127 -16.92 -9.13 -27.16
C MET A 127 -16.87 -7.75 -27.84
N ARG A 128 -17.88 -7.39 -28.63
CA ARG A 128 -17.93 -6.11 -29.38
C ARG A 128 -18.62 -4.97 -28.62
N GLY A 129 -19.32 -5.28 -27.52
CA GLY A 129 -20.11 -4.30 -26.75
C GLY A 129 -21.49 -4.08 -27.35
#